data_AF-A0A960JQN9-F1
#
_entry.id   AF-A0A960JQN9-F1
#
_cell.length_a   1.000
_cell.length_b   1.000
_cell.length_c   1.000
_cell.angle_alpha   90.00
_cell.angle_beta   90.00
_cell.angle_gamma   90.00
#
_symmetry.space_group_name_H-M   'P 1'
#
loop_
_entity.id
_entity.type
_entity.pdbx_description
1 polymer ?
#
loop_
_entity_poly.entity_id
_entity_poly.type
_entity_poly.pdbx_seq_one_letter_code
_entity_poly.pdbx_strand_id
1 'polypeptide(L)'
;IFAFPDGGISGRGDETERIAIVLALVYLVTGVSRFAGTFVFTSICFAGQVLMWRAFRRAVPNGDDVRYGLLVFFLPSMLFWPSSIGKDALMVGCVGLVSYGAAQVLGDRTSVGGIAVFAAGVAGLMAIRPHMGLIAIVALVVGATAGSIGGIRKKGASKSAIVRLAALVVLVGLGSVGVSQFGKLFGSDDGAEGTSITSALDKTKAMTGTGGSEYQPVAVSSPLDLPAAVVTVLIRPFPWEARNVNGLIAASE
;
A
#
# COMPACT_ATOMS: atom_id res chain seq x y z
N ILE A 1 -10.68 8.01 -35.81
CA ILE A 1 -11.76 8.48 -34.89
C ILE A 1 -11.32 8.39 -33.42
N PHE A 2 -10.04 8.61 -33.11
CA PHE A 2 -9.60 8.90 -31.74
C PHE A 2 -8.42 9.86 -31.83
N ALA A 3 -8.72 11.15 -31.85
CA ALA A 3 -7.75 12.17 -31.49
C ALA A 3 -7.81 12.25 -29.96
N PHE A 4 -6.76 11.79 -29.29
CA PHE A 4 -6.55 12.11 -27.89
C PHE A 4 -6.21 13.60 -27.86
N PRO A 5 -6.99 14.47 -27.18
CA PRO A 5 -6.60 15.87 -27.03
C PRO A 5 -5.24 15.91 -26.33
N ASP A 6 -4.31 16.70 -26.88
CA ASP A 6 -2.92 16.86 -26.44
C ASP A 6 -2.82 17.53 -25.05
N GLY A 7 -3.28 16.79 -24.03
CA GLY A 7 -3.20 17.07 -22.60
C GLY A 7 -3.40 15.80 -21.78
N GLY A 8 -3.04 14.66 -22.39
CA GLY A 8 -3.45 13.32 -22.02
C GLY A 8 -2.63 12.71 -20.89
N ILE A 9 -3.22 12.67 -19.69
CA ILE A 9 -2.80 11.87 -18.50
C ILE A 9 -1.43 12.22 -17.91
N SER A 10 -0.43 12.50 -18.73
CA SER A 10 0.91 12.96 -18.37
C SER A 10 0.83 14.26 -17.56
N GLY A 11 1.43 14.27 -16.37
CA GLY A 11 1.46 15.44 -15.48
C GLY A 11 0.36 15.49 -14.41
N ARG A 12 -0.58 14.52 -14.37
CA ARG A 12 -1.58 14.40 -13.28
C ARG A 12 -1.10 13.63 -12.04
N GLY A 13 0.20 13.36 -11.97
CA GLY A 13 0.86 12.58 -10.92
C GLY A 13 0.98 11.09 -11.30
N ASP A 14 2.13 10.53 -10.97
CA ASP A 14 2.56 9.19 -11.40
C ASP A 14 1.57 8.08 -10.96
N GLU A 15 0.94 8.23 -9.80
CA GLU A 15 -0.08 7.28 -9.31
C GLU A 15 -1.35 7.32 -10.18
N THR A 16 -1.81 8.52 -10.54
CA THR A 16 -3.03 8.72 -11.34
C THR A 16 -2.87 8.13 -12.73
N GLU A 17 -1.69 8.31 -13.33
CA GLU A 17 -1.36 7.76 -14.64
C GLU A 17 -1.36 6.23 -14.65
N ARG A 18 -0.76 5.60 -13.63
CA ARG A 18 -0.76 4.14 -13.49
C ARG A 18 -2.18 3.56 -13.36
N ILE A 19 -3.04 4.19 -12.56
CA ILE A 19 -4.45 3.77 -12.42
C ILE A 19 -5.20 3.95 -13.74
N ALA A 20 -4.92 5.04 -14.48
CA ALA A 20 -5.54 5.29 -15.79
C ALA A 20 -5.18 4.21 -16.82
N ILE A 21 -3.93 3.72 -16.81
CA ILE A 21 -3.50 2.59 -17.65
C ILE A 21 -4.29 1.33 -17.28
N VAL A 22 -4.41 1.00 -15.98
CA VAL A 22 -5.19 -0.16 -15.53
C VAL A 22 -6.66 -0.03 -15.94
N LEU A 23 -7.25 1.15 -15.78
CA LEU A 23 -8.62 1.42 -16.20
C LEU A 23 -8.80 1.30 -17.72
N ALA A 24 -7.84 1.77 -18.51
CA ALA A 24 -7.88 1.63 -19.96
C ALA A 24 -7.86 0.17 -20.40
N LEU A 25 -7.08 -0.69 -19.73
CA LEU A 25 -7.11 -2.14 -19.97
C LEU A 25 -8.47 -2.75 -19.62
N VAL A 26 -9.10 -2.31 -18.53
CA VAL A 26 -10.46 -2.75 -18.17
C VAL A 26 -11.46 -2.32 -19.24
N TYR A 27 -11.38 -1.09 -19.73
CA TYR A 27 -12.27 -0.58 -20.79
C TYR A 27 -12.02 -1.22 -22.15
N LEU A 28 -10.81 -1.73 -22.43
CA LEU A 28 -10.55 -2.51 -23.64
C LEU A 28 -11.41 -3.78 -23.69
N VAL A 29 -11.67 -4.40 -22.53
CA VAL A 29 -12.44 -5.64 -22.42
C VAL A 29 -13.93 -5.36 -22.20
N THR A 30 -14.25 -4.40 -21.33
CA THR A 30 -15.62 -4.12 -20.90
C THR A 30 -16.35 -3.06 -21.73
N GLY A 31 -15.62 -2.35 -22.60
CA GLY A 31 -16.09 -1.13 -23.23
C GLY A 31 -15.97 0.09 -22.30
N VAL A 32 -16.08 1.30 -22.87
CA VAL A 32 -15.94 2.55 -22.12
C VAL A 32 -17.24 2.84 -21.35
N SER A 33 -17.34 2.33 -20.13
CA SER A 33 -18.46 2.58 -19.23
C SER A 33 -17.99 2.74 -17.79
N ARG A 34 -18.33 3.88 -17.16
CA ARG A 34 -17.99 4.14 -15.76
C ARG A 34 -18.56 3.09 -14.81
N PHE A 35 -19.76 2.58 -15.10
CA PHE A 35 -20.38 1.53 -14.29
C PHE A 35 -19.61 0.22 -14.40
N ALA A 36 -19.17 -0.15 -15.60
CA ALA A 36 -18.36 -1.36 -15.80
C ALA A 36 -17.01 -1.27 -15.10
N GLY A 37 -16.31 -0.13 -15.24
CA GLY A 37 -15.05 0.11 -14.54
C GLY A 37 -15.19 0.04 -13.02
N THR A 38 -16.22 0.69 -12.48
CA THR A 38 -16.50 0.67 -11.03
C THR A 38 -16.81 -0.75 -10.55
N PHE A 39 -17.62 -1.50 -11.29
CA PHE A 39 -17.96 -2.88 -10.95
C PHE A 39 -16.73 -3.80 -10.93
N VAL A 40 -15.82 -3.67 -11.90
CA VAL A 40 -14.58 -4.47 -11.94
C VAL A 40 -13.66 -4.12 -10.77
N PHE A 41 -13.45 -2.83 -10.49
CA PHE A 41 -12.58 -2.39 -9.39
C PHE A 41 -13.14 -2.83 -8.02
N THR A 42 -14.43 -2.64 -7.79
CA THR A 42 -15.10 -3.10 -6.56
C THR A 42 -15.09 -4.62 -6.43
N SER A 43 -15.20 -5.37 -7.54
CA SER A 43 -15.07 -6.83 -7.54
C SER A 43 -13.65 -7.28 -7.14
N ILE A 44 -12.61 -6.61 -7.61
CA ILE A 44 -11.22 -6.87 -7.21
C ILE A 44 -11.03 -6.59 -5.70
N CYS A 45 -11.59 -5.48 -5.21
CA CYS A 45 -11.57 -5.14 -3.79
C CYS A 45 -12.26 -6.22 -2.95
N PHE A 46 -13.47 -6.63 -3.34
CA PHE A 46 -14.23 -7.67 -2.67
C PHE A 46 -13.49 -9.01 -2.65
N ALA A 47 -12.87 -9.40 -3.77
CA ALA A 47 -12.02 -10.59 -3.83
C ALA A 47 -10.84 -10.49 -2.84
N GLY A 48 -10.20 -9.32 -2.73
CA GLY A 48 -9.18 -9.03 -1.71
C GLY A 48 -9.69 -9.22 -0.29
N GLN A 49 -10.84 -8.66 0.04
CA GLN A 49 -11.48 -8.80 1.35
C GLN A 49 -11.77 -10.27 1.71
N VAL A 50 -12.27 -11.06 0.74
CA VAL A 50 -12.48 -12.51 0.91
C VAL A 50 -11.16 -13.23 1.20
N LEU A 51 -10.08 -12.85 0.51
CA LEU A 51 -8.76 -13.41 0.74
C LEU A 51 -8.20 -13.03 2.13
N MET A 52 -8.43 -11.80 2.61
CA MET A 52 -8.07 -11.39 3.97
C MET A 52 -8.80 -12.23 5.01
N TRP A 53 -10.12 -12.42 4.85
CA TRP A 53 -10.91 -13.28 5.74
C TRP A 53 -10.40 -14.73 5.76
N ARG A 54 -10.10 -15.30 4.58
CA ARG A 54 -9.50 -16.63 4.47
C ARG A 54 -8.10 -16.71 5.09
N ALA A 55 -7.30 -15.66 4.95
CA ALA A 55 -5.98 -15.56 5.55
C ALA A 55 -6.07 -15.61 7.08
N PHE A 56 -7.02 -14.86 7.66
CA PHE A 56 -7.27 -14.82 9.10
C PHE A 56 -7.66 -16.20 9.63
N ARG A 57 -8.65 -16.86 9.00
CA ARG A 57 -9.07 -18.22 9.39
C ARG A 57 -7.94 -19.24 9.37
N ARG A 58 -6.99 -19.08 8.45
CA ARG A 58 -5.81 -19.94 8.32
C ARG A 58 -4.73 -19.62 9.35
N ALA A 59 -4.49 -18.34 9.61
CA ALA A 59 -3.41 -17.88 10.48
C ALA A 59 -3.78 -17.92 11.97
N VAL A 60 -5.06 -17.72 12.31
CA VAL A 60 -5.58 -17.66 13.68
C VAL A 60 -6.79 -18.59 13.83
N PRO A 61 -6.59 -19.93 13.94
CA PRO A 61 -7.69 -20.89 13.94
C PRO A 61 -8.68 -20.74 15.11
N ASN A 62 -8.22 -20.17 16.23
CA ASN A 62 -9.04 -19.95 17.43
C ASN A 62 -9.64 -18.53 17.48
N GLY A 63 -9.40 -17.69 16.47
CA GLY A 63 -9.93 -16.33 16.40
C GLY A 63 -11.39 -16.31 15.98
N ASP A 64 -12.13 -15.27 16.38
CA ASP A 64 -13.51 -15.05 15.93
C ASP A 64 -13.50 -14.55 14.48
N ASP A 65 -13.62 -15.49 13.54
CA ASP A 65 -13.59 -15.22 12.10
C ASP A 65 -14.85 -14.52 11.60
N VAL A 66 -15.97 -14.64 12.32
CA VAL A 66 -17.23 -13.96 12.01
C VAL A 66 -17.08 -12.46 12.28
N ARG A 67 -16.56 -12.08 13.45
CA ARG A 67 -16.30 -10.67 13.77
C ARG A 67 -15.26 -10.06 12.84
N TYR A 68 -14.17 -10.78 12.56
CA TYR A 68 -13.16 -10.30 11.61
C TYR A 68 -13.76 -10.10 10.22
N GLY A 69 -14.54 -11.06 9.73
CA GLY A 69 -15.27 -10.93 8.46
C GLY A 69 -16.19 -9.72 8.44
N LEU A 70 -17.00 -9.53 9.49
CA LEU A 70 -17.88 -8.36 9.63
C LEU A 70 -17.12 -7.03 9.50
N LEU A 71 -15.96 -6.91 10.15
CA LEU A 71 -15.13 -5.70 10.04
C LEU A 71 -14.54 -5.53 8.63
N VAL A 72 -14.02 -6.60 8.04
CA VAL A 72 -13.39 -6.50 6.70
C VAL A 72 -14.41 -6.19 5.60
N PHE A 73 -15.63 -6.74 5.69
CA PHE A 73 -16.66 -6.57 4.65
C PHE A 73 -17.57 -5.36 4.88
N PHE A 74 -17.84 -4.97 6.13
CA PHE A 74 -18.90 -4.00 6.44
C PHE A 74 -18.45 -2.79 7.26
N LEU A 75 -17.16 -2.66 7.58
CA LEU A 75 -16.68 -1.42 8.20
C LEU A 75 -16.93 -0.25 7.23
N PRO A 76 -17.51 0.87 7.68
CA PRO A 76 -17.91 1.97 6.78
C PRO A 76 -16.77 2.48 5.89
N SER A 77 -15.54 2.52 6.40
CA SER A 77 -14.35 2.91 5.62
C SER A 77 -14.03 1.92 4.51
N MET A 78 -14.20 0.61 4.74
CA MET A 78 -13.98 -0.45 3.74
C MET A 78 -15.05 -0.46 2.66
N LEU A 79 -16.22 0.10 2.92
CA LEU A 79 -17.28 0.29 1.92
C LEU A 79 -17.08 1.60 1.15
N PHE A 80 -16.70 2.67 1.84
CA PHE A 80 -16.61 4.01 1.27
C PHE A 80 -15.40 4.20 0.36
N TRP A 81 -14.18 3.92 0.86
CA TRP A 81 -12.94 4.23 0.12
C TRP A 81 -12.79 3.48 -1.21
N PRO A 82 -13.03 2.16 -1.28
CA PRO A 82 -12.88 1.42 -2.54
C PRO A 82 -14.16 1.43 -3.40
N SER A 83 -15.17 2.26 -3.07
CA SER A 83 -16.44 2.34 -3.84
C SER A 83 -16.29 2.96 -5.23
N SER A 84 -15.22 3.71 -5.46
CA SER A 84 -14.97 4.41 -6.72
C SER A 84 -13.82 3.79 -7.51
N ILE A 85 -13.73 4.14 -8.79
CA ILE A 85 -12.59 3.79 -9.64
C ILE A 85 -11.35 4.52 -9.11
N GLY A 86 -10.45 3.77 -8.49
CA GLY A 86 -9.26 4.36 -7.87
C GLY A 86 -8.28 3.30 -7.38
N LYS A 87 -7.15 3.79 -6.87
CA LYS A 87 -6.10 2.93 -6.29
C LYS A 87 -6.58 2.15 -5.09
N ASP A 88 -7.47 2.70 -4.28
CA ASP A 88 -7.85 2.11 -2.99
C ASP A 88 -8.48 0.72 -3.18
N ALA A 89 -9.36 0.57 -4.17
CA ALA A 89 -9.96 -0.73 -4.52
C ALA A 89 -8.91 -1.76 -4.94
N LEU A 90 -7.97 -1.38 -5.81
CA LEU A 90 -6.89 -2.25 -6.26
C LEU A 90 -5.91 -2.58 -5.13
N MET A 91 -5.62 -1.61 -4.27
CA MET A 91 -4.74 -1.77 -3.11
C MET A 91 -5.32 -2.77 -2.12
N VAL A 92 -6.60 -2.67 -1.76
CA VAL A 92 -7.27 -3.65 -0.90
C VAL A 92 -7.24 -5.06 -1.54
N GLY A 93 -7.45 -5.13 -2.86
CA GLY A 93 -7.26 -6.36 -3.64
C GLY A 93 -5.87 -6.98 -3.45
N CYS A 94 -4.83 -6.17 -3.63
CA CYS A 94 -3.43 -6.61 -3.50
C CYS A 94 -3.07 -6.97 -2.05
N VAL A 95 -3.54 -6.20 -1.05
CA VAL A 95 -3.37 -6.52 0.37
C VAL A 95 -3.98 -7.88 0.68
N GLY A 96 -5.16 -8.19 0.16
CA GLY A 96 -5.77 -9.52 0.30
C GLY A 96 -4.92 -10.65 -0.25
N LEU A 97 -4.36 -10.48 -1.44
CA LEU A 97 -3.40 -11.44 -2.03
C LEU A 97 -2.16 -11.63 -1.15
N VAL A 98 -1.57 -10.52 -0.67
CA VAL A 98 -0.41 -10.55 0.24
C VAL A 98 -0.76 -11.28 1.54
N SER A 99 -1.86 -10.94 2.20
CA SER A 99 -2.28 -11.58 3.45
C SER A 99 -2.50 -13.08 3.28
N TYR A 100 -3.20 -13.48 2.21
CA TYR A 100 -3.48 -14.89 1.95
C TYR A 100 -2.23 -15.68 1.53
N GLY A 101 -1.38 -15.08 0.68
CA GLY A 101 -0.08 -15.65 0.33
C GLY A 101 0.81 -15.83 1.56
N ALA A 102 0.89 -14.82 2.43
CA ALA A 102 1.66 -14.88 3.67
C ALA A 102 1.16 -16.00 4.60
N ALA A 103 -0.17 -16.13 4.78
CA ALA A 103 -0.74 -17.21 5.58
C ALA A 103 -0.43 -18.61 5.02
N GLN A 104 -0.34 -18.76 3.69
CA GLN A 104 0.08 -20.01 3.06
C GLN A 104 1.58 -20.30 3.18
N VAL A 105 2.42 -19.26 3.14
CA VAL A 105 3.87 -19.39 3.29
C VAL A 105 4.26 -19.69 4.73
N LEU A 106 3.61 -19.05 5.69
CA LEU A 106 3.93 -19.15 7.12
C LEU A 106 3.38 -20.42 7.79
N GLY A 107 2.28 -21.00 7.28
CA GLY A 107 1.64 -22.20 7.84
C GLY A 107 2.51 -23.48 7.80
N ASP A 108 1.99 -24.61 8.28
CA ASP A 108 2.80 -25.83 8.51
C ASP A 108 3.48 -26.41 7.27
N ARG A 109 2.85 -26.27 6.10
CA ARG A 109 3.45 -26.63 4.82
C ARG A 109 3.51 -25.40 3.92
N THR A 110 4.72 -24.99 3.59
CA THR A 110 4.96 -23.95 2.59
C THR A 110 4.50 -24.47 1.23
N SER A 111 3.52 -23.79 0.62
CA SER A 111 3.10 -24.09 -0.74
C SER A 111 3.81 -23.15 -1.73
N VAL A 112 4.29 -23.70 -2.85
CA VAL A 112 4.85 -22.88 -3.95
C VAL A 112 3.79 -21.91 -4.49
N GLY A 113 2.53 -22.36 -4.55
CA GLY A 113 1.40 -21.48 -4.89
C GLY A 113 1.24 -20.31 -3.92
N GLY A 114 1.49 -20.50 -2.61
CA GLY A 114 1.46 -19.42 -1.64
C GLY A 114 2.53 -18.35 -1.88
N ILE A 115 3.73 -18.76 -2.28
CA ILE A 115 4.81 -17.83 -2.66
C ILE A 115 4.41 -17.05 -3.91
N ALA A 116 3.86 -17.71 -4.93
CA ALA A 116 3.42 -17.05 -6.15
C ALA A 116 2.29 -16.04 -5.89
N VAL A 117 1.30 -16.39 -5.06
CA VAL A 117 0.22 -15.48 -4.65
C VAL A 117 0.74 -14.28 -3.86
N PHE A 118 1.68 -14.51 -2.93
CA PHE A 118 2.31 -13.43 -2.18
C PHE A 118 3.10 -12.50 -3.11
N ALA A 119 3.92 -13.06 -4.01
CA ALA A 119 4.72 -12.31 -4.96
C ALA A 119 3.84 -11.49 -5.92
N ALA A 120 2.72 -12.05 -6.40
CA ALA A 120 1.75 -11.34 -7.23
C ALA A 120 1.12 -10.16 -6.48
N GLY A 121 0.74 -10.35 -5.22
CA GLY A 121 0.23 -9.28 -4.36
C GLY A 121 1.26 -8.17 -4.13
N VAL A 122 2.51 -8.53 -3.83
CA VAL A 122 3.62 -7.57 -3.66
C VAL A 122 3.91 -6.82 -4.96
N ALA A 123 3.92 -7.50 -6.10
CA ALA A 123 4.11 -6.86 -7.40
C ALA A 123 2.99 -5.85 -7.70
N GLY A 124 1.73 -6.20 -7.41
CA GLY A 124 0.59 -5.28 -7.51
C GLY A 124 0.73 -4.07 -6.60
N LEU A 125 1.12 -4.29 -5.33
CA LEU A 125 1.40 -3.20 -4.41
C LEU A 125 2.55 -2.32 -4.91
N MET A 126 3.64 -2.89 -5.42
CA MET A 126 4.78 -2.12 -5.92
C MET A 126 4.44 -1.30 -7.17
N ALA A 127 3.59 -1.85 -8.04
CA ALA A 127 3.11 -1.14 -9.23
C ALA A 127 2.30 0.10 -8.84
N ILE A 128 1.44 0.02 -7.80
CA ILE A 128 0.60 1.15 -7.38
C ILE A 128 1.36 2.07 -6.41
N ARG A 129 1.89 1.50 -5.32
CA ARG A 129 2.61 2.17 -4.23
C ARG A 129 3.81 1.34 -3.75
N PRO A 130 5.03 1.61 -4.27
CA PRO A 130 6.25 0.87 -3.95
C PRO A 130 6.51 0.65 -2.45
N HIS A 131 6.33 1.69 -1.64
CA HIS A 131 6.55 1.62 -0.20
C HIS A 131 5.63 0.60 0.50
N MET A 132 4.39 0.41 0.03
CA MET A 132 3.46 -0.57 0.60
C MET A 132 3.89 -2.01 0.29
N GLY A 133 4.45 -2.25 -0.89
CA GLY A 133 5.03 -3.54 -1.26
C GLY A 133 6.23 -3.90 -0.38
N LEU A 134 7.08 -2.92 -0.05
CA LEU A 134 8.21 -3.13 0.86
C LEU A 134 7.74 -3.48 2.28
N ILE A 135 6.74 -2.74 2.80
CA ILE A 135 6.15 -3.02 4.12
C ILE A 135 5.60 -4.45 4.15
N ALA A 136 4.95 -4.91 3.09
CA ALA A 136 4.46 -6.29 2.98
C ALA A 136 5.59 -7.34 3.05
N ILE A 137 6.71 -7.12 2.37
CA ILE A 137 7.88 -8.00 2.43
C ILE A 137 8.46 -8.03 3.84
N VAL A 138 8.65 -6.85 4.46
CA VAL A 138 9.17 -6.73 5.83
C VAL A 138 8.24 -7.42 6.83
N ALA A 139 6.93 -7.25 6.69
CA ALA A 139 5.94 -7.92 7.53
C ALA A 139 6.04 -9.45 7.43
N LEU A 140 6.27 -10.00 6.22
CA LEU A 140 6.49 -11.45 6.06
C LEU A 140 7.79 -11.89 6.74
N VAL A 141 8.86 -11.10 6.66
CA VAL A 141 10.14 -11.39 7.33
C VAL A 141 9.94 -11.47 8.83
N VAL A 142 9.30 -10.45 9.42
CA VAL A 142 9.01 -10.39 10.85
C VAL A 142 8.10 -11.55 11.27
N GLY A 143 7.06 -11.86 10.48
CA GLY A 143 6.19 -13.01 10.76
C GLY A 143 6.93 -14.35 10.69
N ALA A 144 7.87 -14.51 9.76
CA ALA A 144 8.67 -15.72 9.61
C ALA A 144 9.66 -15.92 10.76
N THR A 145 10.29 -14.84 11.25
CA THR A 145 11.24 -14.88 12.39
C THR A 145 10.50 -15.06 13.72
N ALA A 146 9.41 -14.32 13.97
CA ALA A 146 8.61 -14.47 15.18
C ALA A 146 8.05 -15.90 15.33
N GLY A 147 7.53 -16.48 14.23
CA GLY A 147 7.05 -17.86 14.22
C GLY A 147 8.14 -18.93 14.36
N SER A 148 9.42 -18.56 14.30
CA SER A 148 10.55 -19.46 14.56
C SER A 148 11.03 -19.40 16.01
N ILE A 149 10.86 -18.26 16.70
CA ILE A 149 11.30 -18.03 18.08
C ILE A 149 10.27 -18.59 19.08
N GLY A 150 8.97 -18.54 18.77
CA GLY A 150 7.89 -18.93 19.69
C GLY A 150 7.70 -20.42 19.97
N GLY A 151 8.61 -21.32 19.56
CA GLY A 151 8.56 -22.75 19.94
C GLY A 151 7.39 -23.59 19.39
N ILE A 152 6.55 -23.04 18.50
CA ILE A 152 5.33 -23.70 17.97
C ILE A 152 5.63 -24.80 16.91
N ARG A 153 6.90 -25.09 16.57
CA ARG A 153 7.21 -25.98 15.44
C ARG A 153 7.55 -27.43 15.83
N LYS A 154 6.73 -28.37 15.36
CA LYS A 154 7.06 -29.79 15.29
C LYS A 154 8.23 -30.05 14.32
N LYS A 155 8.98 -31.11 14.65
CA LYS A 155 10.25 -31.62 14.11
C LYS A 155 10.19 -31.99 12.60
N GLY A 156 9.97 -31.02 11.73
CA GLY A 156 10.04 -31.13 10.26
C GLY A 156 10.42 -29.83 9.56
N ALA A 157 10.71 -28.78 10.35
CA ALA A 157 10.80 -27.38 9.93
C ALA A 157 12.09 -26.96 9.21
N SER A 158 13.14 -27.80 9.18
CA SER A 158 14.47 -27.38 8.70
C SER A 158 14.49 -27.09 7.19
N LYS A 159 13.92 -27.98 6.36
CA LYS A 159 13.85 -27.75 4.90
C LYS A 159 12.91 -26.59 4.53
N SER A 160 11.83 -26.41 5.29
CA SER A 160 10.88 -25.30 5.08
C SER A 160 11.46 -23.94 5.51
N ALA A 161 12.34 -23.89 6.50
CA ALA A 161 12.98 -22.66 6.93
C ALA A 161 13.95 -22.13 5.87
N ILE A 162 14.73 -23.01 5.24
CA ILE A 162 15.68 -22.66 4.18
C ILE A 162 14.94 -22.14 2.94
N VAL A 163 13.85 -22.81 2.52
CA VAL A 163 13.05 -22.35 1.38
C VAL A 163 12.38 -21.00 1.68
N ARG A 164 11.94 -20.76 2.93
CA ARG A 164 11.38 -19.46 3.34
C ARG A 164 12.43 -18.36 3.34
N LEU A 165 13.62 -18.64 3.87
CA LEU A 165 14.75 -17.71 3.85
C LEU A 165 15.21 -17.41 2.44
N ALA A 166 15.34 -18.43 1.58
CA ALA A 166 15.71 -18.25 0.18
C ALA A 166 14.64 -17.45 -0.59
N ALA A 167 13.36 -17.79 -0.42
CA ALA A 167 12.26 -17.04 -1.04
C ALA A 167 12.20 -15.60 -0.55
N LEU A 168 12.50 -15.36 0.73
CA LEU A 168 12.55 -14.05 1.33
C LEU A 168 13.75 -13.23 0.83
N VAL A 169 14.94 -13.83 0.72
CA VAL A 169 16.12 -13.18 0.12
C VAL A 169 15.86 -12.85 -1.35
N VAL A 170 15.20 -13.74 -2.09
CA VAL A 170 14.80 -13.48 -3.48
C VAL A 170 13.75 -12.38 -3.57
N LEU A 171 12.74 -12.36 -2.70
CA LEU A 171 11.71 -11.32 -2.66
C LEU A 171 12.30 -9.97 -2.24
N VAL A 172 13.21 -9.94 -1.28
CA VAL A 172 13.93 -8.73 -0.86
C VAL A 172 14.85 -8.24 -1.98
N GLY A 173 15.54 -9.14 -2.69
CA GLY A 173 16.36 -8.81 -3.86
C GLY A 173 15.55 -8.28 -5.03
N LEU A 174 14.40 -8.89 -5.34
CA LEU A 174 13.48 -8.39 -6.35
C LEU A 174 12.87 -7.03 -5.93
N GLY A 175 12.57 -6.87 -4.64
CA GLY A 175 12.08 -5.61 -4.08
C GLY A 175 13.12 -4.50 -4.13
N SER A 176 14.40 -4.77 -3.85
CA SER A 176 15.47 -3.79 -3.95
C SER A 176 15.77 -3.39 -5.40
N VAL A 177 15.63 -4.32 -6.36
CA VAL A 177 15.67 -3.98 -7.79
C VAL A 177 14.51 -3.06 -8.16
N GLY A 178 13.29 -3.35 -7.69
CA GLY A 178 12.14 -2.47 -7.86
C GLY A 178 12.37 -1.06 -7.31
N VAL A 179 13.02 -0.94 -6.14
CA VAL A 179 13.43 0.35 -5.55
C VAL A 179 14.51 1.04 -6.38
N SER A 180 15.51 0.30 -6.89
CA SER A 180 16.57 0.89 -7.71
C SER A 180 16.08 1.37 -9.08
N GLN A 181 15.09 0.69 -9.67
CA GLN A 181 14.41 1.14 -10.88
C GLN A 181 13.51 2.35 -10.59
N PHE A 182 12.91 2.41 -9.40
CA PHE A 182 12.17 3.59 -8.95
C PHE A 182 13.10 4.79 -8.70
N GLY A 183 14.27 4.61 -8.08
CA GLY A 183 15.29 5.65 -7.93
C GLY A 183 15.81 6.19 -9.27
N LYS A 184 15.95 5.32 -10.27
CA LYS A 184 16.34 5.71 -11.63
C LYS A 184 15.24 6.41 -12.42
N LEU A 185 13.96 6.05 -12.19
CA LEU A 185 12.81 6.73 -12.80
C LEU A 185 12.51 8.10 -12.15
N PHE A 186 12.97 8.32 -10.92
CA PHE A 186 12.84 9.58 -10.19
C PHE A 186 14.05 10.51 -10.31
N GLY A 187 15.10 10.10 -11.02
CA GLY A 187 16.23 10.95 -11.37
C GLY A 187 17.14 11.29 -10.19
N SER A 188 18.12 10.43 -9.95
CA SER A 188 19.47 10.87 -9.59
C SER A 188 20.43 9.70 -9.79
N ASP A 189 21.26 9.80 -10.84
CA ASP A 189 22.65 9.39 -10.73
C ASP A 189 23.22 10.15 -9.55
N ASP A 190 23.13 9.55 -8.36
CA ASP A 190 24.15 9.61 -7.33
C ASP A 190 23.67 8.74 -6.16
N GLY A 191 24.61 7.93 -5.68
CA GLY A 191 24.37 6.89 -4.71
C GLY A 191 23.84 7.42 -3.37
N ALA A 192 23.23 6.47 -2.65
CA ALA A 192 23.22 6.35 -1.19
C ALA A 192 23.08 7.65 -0.35
N GLU A 193 21.99 7.66 0.43
CA GLU A 193 21.78 8.46 1.64
C GLU A 193 21.27 9.92 1.45
N GLY A 194 20.01 10.16 1.87
CA GLY A 194 19.56 11.48 2.34
C GLY A 194 18.57 12.27 1.46
N THR A 195 18.59 12.13 0.13
CA THR A 195 17.93 13.13 -0.75
C THR A 195 16.48 12.79 -1.19
N SER A 196 16.02 11.55 -0.99
CA SER A 196 14.69 11.11 -1.44
C SER A 196 13.54 11.59 -0.53
N ILE A 197 13.80 11.82 0.75
CA ILE A 197 12.80 12.30 1.71
C ILE A 197 12.53 13.78 1.47
N THR A 198 13.56 14.59 1.26
CA THR A 198 13.47 16.04 1.05
C THR A 198 12.75 16.36 -0.26
N SER A 199 13.05 15.63 -1.34
CA SER A 199 12.38 15.78 -2.64
C SER A 199 10.93 15.28 -2.64
N ALA A 200 10.61 14.21 -1.90
CA ALA A 200 9.22 13.80 -1.66
C ALA A 200 8.45 14.82 -0.80
N LEU A 201 9.12 15.45 0.17
CA LEU A 201 8.58 16.54 0.98
C LEU A 201 8.30 17.77 0.11
N ASP A 202 9.22 18.15 -0.78
CA ASP A 202 9.08 19.31 -1.66
C ASP A 202 8.01 19.09 -2.75
N LYS A 203 7.87 17.86 -3.27
CA LYS A 203 6.76 17.49 -4.16
C LYS A 203 5.41 17.53 -3.42
N THR A 204 5.37 17.16 -2.14
CA THR A 204 4.18 17.27 -1.28
C THR A 204 3.84 18.73 -0.96
N LYS A 205 4.85 19.57 -0.68
CA LYS A 205 4.69 21.04 -0.51
C LYS A 205 4.12 21.70 -1.77
N ALA A 206 4.59 21.30 -2.96
CA ALA A 206 4.08 21.84 -4.21
C ALA A 206 2.61 21.44 -4.48
N MET A 207 2.20 20.24 -4.07
CA MET A 207 0.81 19.78 -4.20
C MET A 207 -0.15 20.40 -3.18
N THR A 208 0.34 20.91 -2.04
CA THR A 208 -0.48 21.64 -1.06
C THR A 208 -0.83 23.08 -1.48
N GLY A 209 -0.26 23.59 -2.59
CA GLY A 209 -0.53 24.94 -3.09
C GLY A 209 -1.88 25.13 -3.81
N THR A 210 -2.65 24.07 -4.05
CA THR A 210 -3.94 24.19 -4.77
C THR A 210 -5.11 24.20 -3.78
N GLY A 211 -5.52 25.38 -3.34
CA GLY A 211 -6.69 25.55 -2.47
C GLY A 211 -6.60 26.63 -1.38
N GLY A 212 -5.53 27.42 -1.33
CA GLY A 212 -5.40 28.55 -0.38
C GLY A 212 -5.10 28.13 1.07
N SER A 213 -4.73 26.88 1.31
CA SER A 213 -4.26 26.36 2.59
C SER A 213 -2.76 26.05 2.50
N GLU A 214 -1.97 27.08 2.27
CA GLU A 214 -0.52 26.97 2.09
C GLU A 214 0.14 26.45 3.37
N TYR A 215 0.87 25.35 3.23
CA TYR A 215 1.47 24.58 4.31
C TYR A 215 3.00 24.72 4.23
N GLN A 216 3.64 25.22 5.30
CA GLN A 216 5.08 25.08 5.51
C GLN A 216 5.32 23.99 6.57
N PRO A 217 5.76 22.77 6.18
CA PRO A 217 6.19 21.77 7.15
C PRO A 217 7.50 22.22 7.79
N VAL A 218 7.62 22.00 9.10
CA VAL A 218 8.93 22.00 9.78
C VAL A 218 9.70 20.80 9.23
N ALA A 219 10.72 21.05 8.42
CA ALA A 219 11.58 20.00 7.89
C ALA A 219 12.42 19.42 9.04
N VAL A 220 12.06 18.24 9.52
CA VAL A 220 12.80 17.50 10.55
C VAL A 220 14.10 17.03 9.92
N SER A 221 15.17 17.76 10.20
CA SER A 221 16.52 17.46 9.70
C SER A 221 17.43 16.90 10.81
N SER A 222 16.98 16.96 12.07
CA SER A 222 17.69 16.44 13.24
C SER A 222 16.73 15.72 14.20
N PRO A 223 17.18 14.70 14.96
CA PRO A 223 16.37 14.02 15.99
C PRO A 223 15.81 14.96 17.08
N LEU A 224 16.36 16.16 17.22
CA LEU A 224 15.89 17.20 18.13
C LEU A 224 14.62 17.91 17.67
N ASP A 225 14.27 17.81 16.38
CA ASP A 225 13.05 18.43 15.81
C ASP A 225 11.82 17.52 15.96
N LEU A 226 12.02 16.26 16.37
CA LEU A 226 10.94 15.26 16.52
C LEU A 226 9.84 15.67 17.51
N PRO A 227 10.14 16.24 18.70
CA PRO A 227 9.08 16.64 19.63
C PRO A 227 8.17 17.73 19.04
N ALA A 228 8.76 18.72 18.36
CA ALA A 228 8.02 19.79 17.69
C ALA A 228 7.23 19.25 16.48
N ALA A 229 7.81 18.32 15.72
CA ALA A 229 7.13 17.65 14.61
C ALA A 229 5.93 16.81 15.07
N VAL A 230 6.06 16.09 16.19
CA VAL A 230 4.95 15.29 16.75
C VAL A 230 3.80 16.18 17.19
N VAL A 231 4.08 17.28 17.90
CA VAL A 231 3.06 18.25 18.33
C VAL A 231 2.39 18.91 17.13
N THR A 232 3.17 19.30 16.12
CA THR A 232 2.63 19.96 14.93
C THR A 232 1.85 19.02 14.00
N VAL A 233 2.14 17.71 14.01
CA VAL A 233 1.37 16.72 13.24
C VAL A 233 0.09 16.31 13.95
N LEU A 234 0.11 16.20 15.29
CA LEU A 234 -1.03 15.71 16.07
C LEU A 234 -2.05 16.79 16.46
N ILE A 235 -1.63 18.04 16.67
CA ILE A 235 -2.44 19.08 17.33
C ILE A 235 -2.77 20.26 16.39
N ARG A 236 -2.33 20.22 15.12
CA ARG A 236 -2.68 21.26 14.13
C ARG A 236 -3.97 20.90 13.38
N PRO A 237 -4.79 21.90 12.97
CA PRO A 237 -4.47 23.34 12.95
C PRO A 237 -4.55 23.99 14.33
N PHE A 238 -3.56 24.82 14.69
CA PHE A 238 -3.68 25.59 15.92
C PHE A 238 -4.76 26.69 15.76
N PRO A 239 -5.50 27.04 16.83
CA PRO A 239 -6.55 28.07 16.76
C PRO A 239 -6.09 29.42 16.17
N TRP A 240 -4.81 29.77 16.33
CA TRP A 240 -4.21 31.00 15.81
C TRP A 240 -3.64 30.90 14.38
N GLU A 241 -3.63 29.71 13.78
CA GLU A 241 -3.18 29.48 12.39
C GLU A 241 -4.34 29.38 11.39
N ALA A 242 -5.56 29.25 11.90
CA ALA A 242 -6.76 29.18 11.09
C ALA A 242 -7.09 30.54 10.46
N ARG A 243 -6.75 30.70 9.17
CA ARG A 243 -7.08 31.90 8.38
C ARG A 243 -8.38 31.80 7.59
N ASN A 244 -9.14 30.72 7.76
CA ASN A 244 -10.43 30.49 7.12
C ASN A 244 -11.42 29.78 8.08
N VAL A 245 -12.73 29.89 7.79
CA VAL A 245 -13.81 29.33 8.63
C VAL A 245 -13.68 27.81 8.80
N ASN A 246 -13.25 27.11 7.75
CA ASN A 246 -13.04 25.65 7.80
C ASN A 246 -11.87 25.28 8.73
N GLY A 247 -10.80 26.07 8.76
CA GLY A 247 -9.65 25.86 9.65
C GLY A 247 -9.96 26.18 11.11
N LEU A 248 -10.86 27.14 11.37
CA LEU A 248 -11.29 27.49 12.74
C LEU A 248 -12.13 26.36 13.35
N ILE A 249 -13.00 25.73 12.55
CA ILE A 249 -13.80 24.59 12.98
C ILE A 249 -12.91 23.39 13.29
N ALA A 250 -11.95 23.09 12.41
CA ALA A 250 -10.98 22.01 12.62
C ALA A 250 -10.02 22.24 13.80
N ALA A 251 -9.79 23.49 14.21
CA ALA A 251 -9.00 23.83 15.39
C ALA A 251 -9.80 23.82 16.71
N SER A 252 -11.13 23.73 16.62
CA SER A 252 -12.05 23.76 17.76
C SER A 252 -12.60 22.39 18.17
N GLU A 253 -12.26 21.33 17.42
CA GLU A 253 -12.52 19.93 17.72
C GLU A 253 -11.36 19.32 18.54
#